data_AF-A0ABD4VI39-F1
#
_entry.id   AF-A0ABD4VI39-F1
#
_cell.length_a   1.000
_cell.length_b   1.000
_cell.length_c   1.000
_cell.angle_alpha   90.00
_cell.angle_beta   90.00
_cell.angle_gamma   90.00
#
_symmetry.space_group_name_H-M   'P 1'
#
loop_
_entity.id
_entity.type
_entity.pdbx_description
1 polymer ?
#
loop_
_entity_poly.entity_id
_entity_poly.type
_entity_poly.pdbx_seq_one_letter_code
_entity_poly.pdbx_strand_id
1 'polypeptide(L)'
;MNSCISQEILAEMFDGAILSDMCKKVGCPSLNSSDDIADYLISYVLRHYDTTVDGEVKPKISNFYGKHKKFTRFILISLSLFYSTDNIIESINKYRFSDLLKWEVEHIVPQSQKYNKFNSKNSKLKNQLGNLTILTKDTNVNISNKSFFKKCNKIEEFEKELRVNEVFCYQKVNFSKEDIRSREVSLNEYIYKIFIKDNGEMLRQKLKEYSDGLQKLGDYSFVQ
;
A
#
# COMPACT_ATOMS: atom_id res chain seq x y z
N MET A 1 18.36 -17.69 -16.97
CA MET A 1 17.36 -16.75 -17.52
C MET A 1 16.31 -16.31 -16.50
N ASN A 2 16.06 -17.03 -15.39
CA ASN A 2 15.01 -16.65 -14.42
C ASN A 2 15.34 -15.49 -13.45
N SER A 3 16.62 -15.13 -13.25
CA SER A 3 16.97 -14.10 -12.25
C SER A 3 16.60 -12.66 -12.64
N CYS A 4 16.32 -12.41 -13.92
CA CYS A 4 15.93 -11.07 -14.43
C CYS A 4 14.43 -10.82 -14.24
N ILE A 5 13.62 -11.86 -14.48
CA ILE A 5 12.16 -11.79 -14.48
C ILE A 5 11.62 -11.37 -13.10
N SER A 6 12.16 -11.91 -12.00
CA SER A 6 11.64 -11.58 -10.67
C SER A 6 11.92 -10.14 -10.21
N GLN A 7 12.99 -9.50 -10.72
CA GLN A 7 13.24 -8.08 -10.47
C GLN A 7 12.33 -7.18 -11.31
N GLU A 8 12.03 -7.61 -12.55
CA GLU A 8 11.06 -6.94 -13.43
C GLU A 8 9.66 -6.94 -12.81
N ILE A 9 9.21 -8.05 -12.23
CA ILE A 9 7.92 -8.14 -11.52
C ILE A 9 7.80 -7.07 -10.42
N LEU A 10 8.84 -6.89 -9.59
CA LEU A 10 8.83 -5.86 -8.55
C LEU A 10 8.80 -4.45 -9.14
N ALA A 11 9.49 -4.23 -10.27
CA ALA A 11 9.50 -2.96 -10.99
C ALA A 11 8.17 -2.63 -11.68
N GLU A 12 7.34 -3.62 -11.99
CA GLU A 12 5.97 -3.39 -12.46
C GLU A 12 5.03 -2.99 -11.31
N MET A 13 5.26 -3.50 -10.10
CA MET A 13 4.40 -3.25 -8.93
C MET A 13 4.76 -1.97 -8.17
N PHE A 14 6.03 -1.61 -8.09
CA PHE A 14 6.51 -0.52 -7.24
C PHE A 14 7.52 0.38 -7.96
N ASP A 15 7.47 1.68 -7.67
CA ASP A 15 8.41 2.62 -8.25
C ASP A 15 9.84 2.45 -7.68
N GLY A 16 10.82 2.96 -8.44
CA GLY A 16 12.23 2.86 -8.06
C GLY A 16 12.58 3.48 -6.69
N ALA A 17 11.77 4.42 -6.19
CA ALA A 17 12.00 5.02 -4.88
C ALA A 17 11.66 4.04 -3.74
N ILE A 18 10.60 3.23 -3.91
CA ILE A 18 10.27 2.12 -3.00
C ILE A 18 11.33 1.03 -3.07
N LEU A 19 11.66 0.57 -4.29
CA LEU A 19 12.64 -0.51 -4.49
C LEU A 19 14.02 -0.16 -3.90
N SER A 20 14.46 1.09 -4.06
CA SER A 20 15.69 1.58 -3.44
C SER A 20 15.64 1.57 -1.90
N ASP A 21 14.49 1.89 -1.30
CA ASP A 21 14.34 1.84 0.17
C ASP A 21 14.32 0.41 0.69
N MET A 22 13.69 -0.50 -0.04
CA MET A 22 13.72 -1.94 0.25
C MET A 22 15.16 -2.45 0.24
N CYS A 23 15.89 -2.23 -0.86
CA CYS A 23 17.27 -2.68 -0.96
C CYS A 23 18.16 -2.13 0.15
N LYS A 24 17.99 -0.85 0.50
CA LYS A 24 18.74 -0.23 1.60
C LYS A 24 18.48 -0.88 2.96
N LYS A 25 17.28 -1.42 3.20
CA LYS A 25 16.84 -1.89 4.53
C LYS A 25 16.92 -3.39 4.73
N VAL A 26 16.80 -4.16 3.66
CA VAL A 26 16.80 -5.64 3.69
C VAL A 26 17.81 -6.26 2.72
N GLY A 27 18.62 -5.46 2.03
CA GLY A 27 19.59 -5.91 1.03
C GLY A 27 18.99 -6.05 -0.37
N CYS A 28 19.85 -6.25 -1.37
CA CYS A 28 19.47 -6.50 -2.77
C CYS A 28 19.74 -7.98 -3.13
N PRO A 29 18.90 -8.93 -2.71
CA PRO A 29 19.09 -10.33 -3.08
C PRO A 29 18.80 -10.56 -4.57
N SER A 30 19.41 -11.60 -5.13
CA SER A 30 18.95 -12.16 -6.40
C SER A 30 17.61 -12.87 -6.17
N LEU A 31 16.60 -12.50 -6.95
CA LEU A 31 15.26 -13.09 -6.89
C LEU A 31 15.09 -13.96 -8.13
N ASN A 32 14.73 -15.23 -7.95
CA ASN A 32 14.62 -16.20 -9.04
C ASN A 32 13.24 -16.86 -9.14
N SER A 33 12.35 -16.58 -8.19
CA SER A 33 11.01 -17.15 -8.11
C SER A 33 10.00 -16.15 -7.51
N SER A 34 8.70 -16.43 -7.67
CA SER A 34 7.64 -15.69 -6.97
C SER A 34 7.74 -15.83 -5.45
N ASP A 35 8.24 -16.96 -4.95
CA ASP A 35 8.47 -17.19 -3.53
C ASP A 35 9.62 -16.32 -2.99
N ASP A 36 10.70 -16.16 -3.76
CA ASP A 36 11.80 -15.25 -3.39
C ASP A 36 11.30 -13.81 -3.28
N ILE A 37 10.42 -13.39 -4.20
CA ILE A 37 9.76 -12.08 -4.15
C ILE A 37 8.92 -11.97 -2.88
N ALA A 38 8.08 -12.96 -2.59
CA ALA A 38 7.25 -12.97 -1.40
C ALA A 38 8.10 -12.82 -0.13
N ASP A 39 9.15 -13.64 0.01
CA ASP A 39 10.08 -13.59 1.15
C ASP A 39 10.75 -12.23 1.30
N TYR A 40 11.10 -11.60 0.17
CA TYR A 40 11.70 -10.27 0.17
C TYR A 40 10.73 -9.18 0.63
N LEU A 41 9.48 -9.21 0.14
CA LEU A 41 8.42 -8.29 0.57
C LEU A 41 8.09 -8.47 2.05
N ILE A 42 7.95 -9.72 2.52
CA ILE A 42 7.69 -10.07 3.92
C ILE A 42 8.84 -9.57 4.80
N SER A 43 10.09 -9.80 4.40
CA SER A 43 11.27 -9.31 5.12
C SER A 43 11.23 -7.79 5.28
N TYR A 44 10.84 -7.05 4.24
CA TYR A 44 10.71 -5.59 4.31
C TYR A 44 9.60 -5.15 5.27
N VAL A 45 8.46 -5.85 5.32
CA VAL A 45 7.40 -5.62 6.33
C VAL A 45 7.92 -5.87 7.75
N LEU A 46 8.61 -6.99 7.97
CA LEU A 46 9.13 -7.39 9.29
C LEU A 46 10.22 -6.46 9.84
N ARG A 47 10.87 -5.63 9.00
CA ARG A 47 11.73 -4.53 9.49
C ARG A 47 10.93 -3.43 10.20
N HIS A 48 9.64 -3.33 9.94
CA HIS A 48 8.78 -2.25 10.41
C HIS A 48 7.61 -2.71 11.29
N TYR A 49 7.33 -4.01 11.32
CA TYR A 49 6.29 -4.64 12.13
C TYR A 49 6.84 -5.78 12.97
N ASP A 50 6.39 -5.87 14.21
CA ASP A 50 6.51 -7.06 15.04
C ASP A 50 5.27 -7.94 14.83
N THR A 51 5.46 -9.25 14.94
CA THR A 51 4.38 -10.25 14.98
C THR A 51 4.18 -10.70 16.42
N THR A 52 2.94 -10.68 16.91
CA THR A 52 2.62 -11.19 18.24
C THR A 52 2.37 -12.70 18.21
N VAL A 53 2.42 -13.33 19.39
CA VAL A 53 2.10 -14.75 19.57
C VAL A 53 0.67 -15.07 19.10
N ASP A 54 -0.24 -14.10 19.20
CA ASP A 54 -1.65 -14.24 18.84
C ASP A 54 -1.93 -14.02 17.34
N GLY A 55 -0.89 -13.87 16.51
CA GLY A 55 -1.07 -13.59 15.09
C GLY A 55 -1.57 -12.18 14.80
N GLU A 56 -1.22 -11.20 15.62
CA GLU A 56 -1.41 -9.79 15.30
C GLU A 56 -0.11 -9.17 14.77
N VAL A 57 -0.21 -8.13 13.96
CA VAL A 57 0.93 -7.29 13.61
C VAL A 57 0.89 -5.98 14.37
N LYS A 58 2.01 -5.60 14.98
CA LYS A 58 2.17 -4.32 15.69
C LYS A 58 3.30 -3.53 15.05
N PRO A 59 3.07 -2.27 14.65
CA PRO A 59 4.12 -1.49 14.02
C PRO A 59 5.21 -1.11 15.04
N LYS A 60 6.48 -1.32 14.66
CA LYS A 60 7.65 -0.83 15.40
C LYS A 60 7.82 0.68 15.26
N ILE A 61 7.11 1.27 14.31
CA ILE A 61 7.17 2.69 13.94
C ILE A 61 5.88 3.40 14.37
N SER A 62 6.02 4.64 14.83
CA SER A 62 4.86 5.46 15.25
C SER A 62 4.54 6.62 14.31
N ASN A 63 5.37 6.82 13.26
CA ASN A 63 5.21 7.90 12.29
C ASN A 63 5.40 7.36 10.88
N PHE A 64 4.30 7.05 10.21
CA PHE A 64 4.28 6.49 8.87
C PHE A 64 4.55 7.56 7.79
N TYR A 65 4.16 8.80 8.02
CA TYR A 65 4.29 9.85 6.99
C TYR A 65 5.69 10.47 6.90
N GLY A 66 6.34 10.75 8.03
CA GLY A 66 7.60 11.51 8.06
C GLY A 66 8.79 10.71 7.56
N LYS A 67 9.45 9.97 8.45
CA LYS A 67 10.65 9.19 8.12
C LYS A 67 10.38 7.91 7.32
N HIS A 68 9.13 7.45 7.32
CA HIS A 68 8.74 6.15 6.76
C HIS A 68 7.81 6.29 5.54
N LYS A 69 7.84 7.45 4.85
CA LYS A 69 6.94 7.73 3.71
C LYS A 69 7.03 6.66 2.61
N LYS A 70 8.24 6.23 2.25
CA LYS A 70 8.47 5.21 1.21
C LYS A 70 7.88 3.85 1.59
N PHE A 71 8.16 3.39 2.81
CA PHE A 71 7.54 2.19 3.39
C PHE A 71 6.02 2.30 3.44
N THR A 72 5.49 3.48 3.75
CA THR A 72 4.05 3.71 3.83
C THR A 72 3.39 3.63 2.45
N ARG A 73 4.03 4.18 1.40
CA ARG A 73 3.58 3.99 0.01
C ARG A 73 3.56 2.51 -0.34
N PHE A 74 4.64 1.79 -0.03
CA PHE A 74 4.72 0.35 -0.23
C PHE A 74 3.55 -0.41 0.43
N ILE A 75 3.27 -0.16 1.72
CA ILE A 75 2.16 -0.81 2.41
C ILE A 75 0.82 -0.47 1.76
N LEU A 76 0.54 0.80 1.50
CA LEU A 76 -0.75 1.22 0.95
C LEU A 76 -1.01 0.69 -0.47
N ILE A 77 0.04 0.62 -1.30
CA ILE A 77 0.00 -0.03 -2.62
C ILE A 77 -0.24 -1.54 -2.45
N SER A 78 0.52 -2.19 -1.56
CA SER A 78 0.40 -3.63 -1.32
C SER A 78 -0.99 -4.03 -0.84
N LEU A 79 -1.59 -3.25 0.06
CA LEU A 79 -2.97 -3.48 0.49
C LEU A 79 -3.97 -3.37 -0.65
N SER A 80 -3.70 -2.48 -1.61
CA SER A 80 -4.57 -2.30 -2.79
C SER A 80 -4.35 -3.37 -3.86
N LEU A 81 -3.14 -3.92 -3.98
CA LEU A 81 -2.84 -4.99 -4.94
C LEU A 81 -3.22 -6.38 -4.44
N PHE A 82 -2.85 -6.72 -3.20
CA PHE A 82 -2.90 -8.09 -2.71
C PHE A 82 -4.16 -8.40 -1.87
N TYR A 83 -4.82 -7.38 -1.33
CA TYR A 83 -6.11 -7.52 -0.63
C TYR A 83 -7.32 -7.15 -1.51
N SER A 84 -7.10 -6.96 -2.82
CA SER A 84 -8.17 -6.79 -3.80
C SER A 84 -8.71 -8.14 -4.28
N THR A 85 -10.01 -8.16 -4.56
CA THR A 85 -10.68 -9.25 -5.28
C THR A 85 -10.34 -9.25 -6.77
N ASP A 86 -9.81 -8.14 -7.28
CA ASP A 86 -9.50 -7.99 -8.70
C ASP A 86 -8.30 -8.82 -9.12
N ASN A 87 -8.20 -9.05 -10.43
CA ASN A 87 -7.02 -9.63 -11.03
C ASN A 87 -5.83 -8.66 -10.85
N ILE A 88 -4.71 -9.20 -10.38
CA ILE A 88 -3.51 -8.41 -10.09
C ILE A 88 -2.87 -7.80 -11.34
N ILE A 89 -2.92 -8.49 -12.50
CA ILE A 89 -2.42 -7.95 -13.78
C ILE A 89 -3.25 -6.74 -14.20
N GLU A 90 -4.58 -6.85 -14.13
CA GLU A 90 -5.49 -5.74 -14.44
C GLU A 90 -5.25 -4.56 -13.51
N SER A 91 -5.06 -4.81 -12.22
CA SER A 91 -4.77 -3.78 -11.21
C SER A 91 -3.45 -3.05 -11.49
N ILE A 92 -2.38 -3.78 -11.80
CA ILE A 92 -1.07 -3.21 -12.15
C ILE A 92 -1.19 -2.34 -13.40
N ASN A 93 -1.85 -2.83 -14.45
CA ASN A 93 -2.04 -2.11 -15.70
C ASN A 93 -2.91 -0.85 -15.53
N LYS A 94 -3.98 -0.94 -14.74
CA LYS A 94 -4.91 0.17 -14.49
C LYS A 94 -4.25 1.28 -13.68
N TYR A 95 -3.66 0.94 -12.54
CA TYR A 95 -3.19 1.96 -11.59
C TYR A 95 -1.76 2.42 -11.86
N ARG A 96 -0.91 1.56 -12.46
CA ARG A 96 0.50 1.82 -12.77
C ARG A 96 1.26 2.42 -11.59
N PHE A 97 1.28 1.70 -10.47
CA PHE A 97 1.94 2.15 -9.23
C PHE A 97 3.46 2.32 -9.36
N SER A 98 4.06 1.69 -10.36
CA SER A 98 5.47 1.80 -10.73
C SER A 98 5.84 3.14 -11.37
N ASP A 99 4.86 3.90 -11.89
CA ASP A 99 5.10 5.24 -12.42
C ASP A 99 5.58 6.17 -11.28
N LEU A 100 6.80 6.67 -11.43
CA LEU A 100 7.47 7.45 -10.40
C LEU A 100 6.63 8.65 -9.95
N LEU A 101 6.37 8.72 -8.64
CA LEU A 101 5.61 9.81 -7.99
C LEU A 101 4.17 10.01 -8.51
N LYS A 102 3.61 9.05 -9.27
CA LYS A 102 2.20 9.10 -9.68
C LYS A 102 1.28 9.10 -8.46
N TRP A 103 1.54 8.19 -7.52
CA TRP A 103 0.77 8.01 -6.29
C TRP A 103 1.52 8.52 -5.06
N GLU A 104 0.91 9.48 -4.36
CA GLU A 104 1.47 10.15 -3.19
C GLU A 104 0.71 9.77 -1.91
N VAL A 105 1.43 9.66 -0.79
CA VAL A 105 0.78 9.51 0.52
C VAL A 105 0.06 10.81 0.86
N GLU A 106 -1.21 10.69 1.24
CA GLU A 106 -2.03 11.82 1.66
C GLU A 106 -2.74 11.54 3.00
N HIS A 107 -2.96 12.61 3.75
CA HIS A 107 -3.70 12.60 5.01
C HIS A 107 -5.21 12.62 4.78
N ILE A 108 -5.95 11.63 5.27
CA ILE A 108 -7.42 11.60 5.19
C ILE A 108 -8.01 12.80 5.94
N VAL A 109 -7.64 12.96 7.22
CA VAL A 109 -7.85 14.18 7.99
C VAL A 109 -6.65 15.09 7.77
N PRO A 110 -6.81 16.27 7.11
CA PRO A 110 -5.71 17.15 6.74
C PRO A 110 -4.82 17.52 7.91
N GLN A 111 -3.57 17.91 7.63
CA GLN A 111 -2.63 18.37 8.64
C GLN A 111 -2.96 19.74 9.26
N SER A 112 -3.80 20.53 8.60
CA SER A 112 -4.21 21.85 9.07
C SER A 112 -5.08 21.79 10.32
N GLN A 113 -4.73 22.60 11.32
CA GLN A 113 -5.50 22.80 12.56
C GLN A 113 -6.93 23.34 12.33
N LYS A 114 -7.22 23.85 11.12
CA LYS A 114 -8.56 24.27 10.73
C LYS A 114 -9.56 23.10 10.71
N TYR A 115 -9.09 21.91 10.34
CA TYR A 115 -9.94 20.73 10.16
C TYR A 115 -9.57 19.61 11.12
N ASN A 116 -8.34 19.60 11.63
CA ASN A 116 -7.92 18.68 12.66
C ASN A 116 -7.91 19.38 14.03
N LYS A 117 -8.60 18.80 15.01
CA LYS A 117 -8.46 19.20 16.41
C LYS A 117 -7.47 18.26 17.11
N PHE A 118 -6.29 18.06 16.50
CA PHE A 118 -5.24 17.28 17.13
C PHE A 118 -4.55 18.13 18.19
N ASN A 119 -4.43 17.59 19.40
CA ASN A 119 -3.75 18.22 20.53
C ASN A 119 -2.61 17.32 21.03
N SER A 120 -1.89 17.75 22.07
CA SER A 120 -0.77 17.00 22.64
C SER A 120 -1.10 15.55 23.00
N LYS A 121 -2.35 15.25 23.37
CA LYS A 121 -2.79 13.89 23.75
C LYS A 121 -3.01 12.95 22.57
N ASN A 122 -3.16 13.47 21.34
CA ASN A 122 -3.52 12.66 20.16
C ASN A 122 -2.78 13.08 18.88
N SER A 123 -1.72 13.87 18.99
CA SER A 123 -0.89 14.32 17.88
C SER A 123 -0.27 13.17 17.08
N LYS A 124 -0.07 12.00 17.72
CA LYS A 124 0.41 10.78 17.06
C LYS A 124 -0.54 10.27 15.97
N LEU A 125 -1.85 10.39 16.18
CA LEU A 125 -2.88 9.94 15.21
C LEU A 125 -2.71 10.62 13.84
N LYS A 126 -2.14 11.83 13.82
CA LYS A 126 -1.88 12.59 12.59
C LYS A 126 -1.09 11.77 11.57
N ASN A 127 -0.05 11.07 12.01
CA ASN A 127 0.88 10.35 11.13
C ASN A 127 0.79 8.83 11.28
N GLN A 128 -0.29 8.32 11.86
CA GLN A 128 -0.57 6.89 11.94
C GLN A 128 -1.16 6.38 10.62
N LEU A 129 -0.95 5.10 10.35
CA LEU A 129 -1.40 4.45 9.12
C LEU A 129 -2.91 4.63 8.88
N GLY A 130 -3.71 4.57 9.95
CA GLY A 130 -5.16 4.78 9.89
C GLY A 130 -5.60 6.14 9.33
N ASN A 131 -4.75 7.17 9.39
CA ASN A 131 -5.02 8.50 8.83
C ASN A 131 -4.36 8.74 7.46
N LEU A 132 -3.71 7.72 6.89
CA LEU A 132 -2.96 7.84 5.65
C LEU A 132 -3.60 7.01 4.54
N THR A 133 -3.49 7.53 3.33
CA THR A 133 -3.91 6.85 2.11
C THR A 133 -3.01 7.22 0.93
N ILE A 134 -3.27 6.70 -0.27
CA ILE A 134 -2.61 7.13 -1.50
C ILE A 134 -3.61 7.76 -2.46
N LEU A 135 -3.21 8.86 -3.08
CA LEU A 135 -3.95 9.51 -4.17
C LEU A 135 -2.96 9.89 -5.27
N THR A 136 -3.45 10.05 -6.47
CA THR A 136 -2.67 10.61 -7.57
C THR A 136 -2.22 12.03 -7.23
N LYS A 137 -1.06 12.42 -7.75
CA LYS A 137 -0.51 13.76 -7.55
C LYS A 137 -1.51 14.86 -7.95
N ASP A 138 -2.22 14.68 -9.06
CA ASP A 138 -3.18 15.66 -9.56
C ASP A 138 -4.39 15.81 -8.62
N THR A 139 -4.95 14.69 -8.15
CA THR A 139 -5.99 14.71 -7.12
C THR A 139 -5.48 15.36 -5.84
N ASN A 140 -4.26 15.02 -5.40
CA ASN A 140 -3.66 15.56 -4.18
C ASN A 140 -3.53 17.10 -4.24
N VAL A 141 -3.08 17.64 -5.38
CA VAL A 141 -3.04 19.09 -5.64
C VAL A 141 -4.43 19.70 -5.62
N ASN A 142 -5.42 19.07 -6.26
CA ASN A 142 -6.79 19.58 -6.32
C ASN A 142 -7.47 19.60 -4.94
N ILE A 143 -7.27 18.57 -4.11
CA ILE A 143 -7.89 18.51 -2.79
C ILE A 143 -7.16 19.37 -1.75
N SER A 144 -5.82 19.45 -1.80
CA SER A 144 -5.02 20.22 -0.85
C SER A 144 -5.47 19.98 0.60
N ASN A 145 -5.50 21.02 1.44
CA ASN A 145 -5.93 20.96 2.84
C ASN A 145 -7.45 21.01 3.05
N LYS A 146 -8.28 20.56 2.10
CA LYS A 146 -9.75 20.58 2.22
C LYS A 146 -10.26 19.61 3.29
N SER A 147 -11.43 19.89 3.87
CA SER A 147 -12.10 18.99 4.82
C SER A 147 -12.39 17.63 4.21
N PHE A 148 -12.53 16.59 5.06
CA PHE A 148 -12.86 15.23 4.62
C PHE A 148 -14.05 15.19 3.65
N PHE A 149 -15.19 15.80 4.02
CA PHE A 149 -16.36 15.91 3.13
C PHE A 149 -16.03 16.49 1.74
N LYS A 150 -15.20 17.53 1.67
CA LYS A 150 -14.80 18.13 0.40
C LYS A 150 -13.82 17.25 -0.39
N LYS A 151 -13.04 16.40 0.28
CA LYS A 151 -12.18 15.41 -0.36
C LYS A 151 -13.02 14.31 -1.01
N CYS A 152 -14.02 13.77 -0.31
CA CYS A 152 -14.89 12.72 -0.85
C CYS A 152 -15.53 13.11 -2.20
N ASN A 153 -15.88 14.40 -2.37
CA ASN A 153 -16.51 14.92 -3.60
C ASN A 153 -15.52 15.26 -4.74
N LYS A 154 -14.21 15.11 -4.52
CA LYS A 154 -13.16 15.52 -5.46
C LYS A 154 -12.18 14.42 -5.82
N ILE A 155 -12.24 13.30 -5.12
CA ILE A 155 -11.46 12.11 -5.44
C ILE A 155 -12.19 11.40 -6.58
N GLU A 156 -11.42 11.04 -7.61
CA GLU A 156 -11.94 10.35 -8.78
C GLU A 156 -12.41 8.94 -8.42
N GLU A 157 -13.45 8.43 -9.09
CA GLU A 157 -14.05 7.13 -8.74
C GLU A 157 -13.03 5.98 -8.83
N PHE A 158 -12.16 5.98 -9.85
CA PHE A 158 -11.12 4.95 -9.97
C PHE A 158 -10.13 4.96 -8.80
N GLU A 159 -9.89 6.10 -8.15
CA GLU A 159 -9.04 6.16 -6.96
C GLU A 159 -9.76 5.58 -5.73
N LYS A 160 -11.08 5.74 -5.64
CA LYS A 160 -11.91 5.20 -4.53
C LYS A 160 -12.00 3.68 -4.54
N GLU A 161 -11.84 3.06 -5.70
CA GLU A 161 -11.79 1.60 -5.84
C GLU A 161 -10.58 0.98 -5.13
N LEU A 162 -9.50 1.75 -4.90
CA LEU A 162 -8.38 1.24 -4.11
C LEU A 162 -8.86 0.90 -2.70
N ARG A 163 -8.51 -0.29 -2.22
CA ARG A 163 -8.84 -0.77 -0.86
C ARG A 163 -8.59 0.29 0.22
N VAL A 164 -7.47 1.00 0.13
CA VAL A 164 -7.08 2.01 1.13
C VAL A 164 -7.91 3.30 1.04
N ASN A 165 -8.57 3.55 -0.09
CA ASN A 165 -9.40 4.72 -0.36
C ASN A 165 -10.90 4.48 -0.17
N GLU A 166 -11.35 3.25 0.14
CA GLU A 166 -12.76 2.93 0.45
C GLU A 166 -13.34 3.85 1.54
N VAL A 167 -12.49 4.41 2.40
CA VAL A 167 -12.84 5.42 3.40
C VAL A 167 -13.62 6.62 2.82
N PHE A 168 -13.36 7.00 1.57
CA PHE A 168 -14.00 8.13 0.90
C PHE A 168 -15.36 7.79 0.28
N CYS A 169 -15.75 6.50 0.27
CA CYS A 169 -17.06 6.05 -0.18
C CYS A 169 -18.13 6.25 0.90
N TYR A 170 -17.73 6.39 2.17
CA TYR A 170 -18.68 6.62 3.25
C TYR A 170 -19.17 8.07 3.25
N GLN A 171 -20.49 8.26 3.34
CA GLN A 171 -21.15 9.56 3.46
C GLN A 171 -21.00 10.16 4.87
N LYS A 172 -19.76 10.30 5.34
CA LYS A 172 -19.45 10.97 6.61
C LYS A 172 -19.04 12.42 6.35
N VAL A 173 -19.60 13.35 7.12
CA VAL A 173 -19.19 14.77 7.08
C VAL A 173 -17.77 14.93 7.62
N ASN A 174 -17.45 14.19 8.68
CA ASN A 174 -16.15 14.23 9.36
C ASN A 174 -15.58 12.83 9.53
N PHE A 175 -14.26 12.72 9.49
CA PHE A 175 -13.52 11.51 9.85
C PHE A 175 -12.91 11.72 11.24
N SER A 176 -13.39 10.97 12.23
CA SER A 176 -13.07 11.14 13.65
C SER A 176 -11.75 10.46 14.04
N LYS A 177 -11.34 10.65 15.31
CA LYS A 177 -10.15 10.00 15.87
C LYS A 177 -10.40 8.50 16.07
N GLU A 178 -11.62 8.15 16.41
CA GLU A 178 -12.10 6.78 16.56
C GLU A 178 -12.12 6.09 15.20
N ASP A 179 -12.53 6.78 14.14
CA ASP A 179 -12.44 6.27 12.76
C ASP A 179 -10.98 5.99 12.35
N ILE A 180 -10.04 6.89 12.67
CA ILE A 180 -8.60 6.67 12.42
C ILE A 180 -8.12 5.39 13.11
N ARG A 181 -8.44 5.21 14.40
CA ARG A 181 -8.00 4.03 15.17
C ARG A 181 -8.63 2.75 14.64
N SER A 182 -9.93 2.77 14.36
CA SER A 182 -10.65 1.62 13.82
C SER A 182 -10.10 1.22 12.45
N ARG A 183 -9.85 2.20 11.57
CA ARG A 183 -9.21 1.95 10.28
C ARG A 183 -7.80 1.38 10.44
N GLU A 184 -7.00 1.89 11.38
CA GLU A 184 -5.65 1.35 11.64
C GLU A 184 -5.69 -0.13 12.05
N VAL A 185 -6.65 -0.54 12.88
CA VAL A 185 -6.86 -1.96 13.22
C VAL A 185 -7.13 -2.78 11.97
N SER A 186 -8.09 -2.37 11.14
CA SER A 186 -8.42 -3.09 9.90
C SER A 186 -7.24 -3.17 8.93
N LEU A 187 -6.48 -2.08 8.75
CA LEU A 187 -5.30 -2.11 7.88
C LEU A 187 -4.22 -3.04 8.41
N ASN A 188 -3.99 -3.08 9.72
CA ASN A 188 -3.04 -4.01 10.32
C ASN A 188 -3.51 -5.47 10.17
N GLU A 189 -4.81 -5.75 10.29
CA GLU A 189 -5.36 -7.08 9.99
C GLU A 189 -5.10 -7.49 8.53
N TYR A 190 -5.20 -6.56 7.58
CA TYR A 190 -4.90 -6.85 6.18
C TYR A 190 -3.41 -7.11 5.96
N ILE A 191 -2.54 -6.33 6.60
CA ILE A 191 -1.08 -6.58 6.59
C ILE A 191 -0.79 -7.97 7.13
N TYR A 192 -1.39 -8.36 8.26
CA TYR A 192 -1.25 -9.71 8.81
C TYR A 192 -1.68 -10.78 7.80
N LYS A 193 -2.89 -10.66 7.23
CA LYS A 193 -3.45 -11.63 6.27
C LYS A 193 -2.59 -11.79 5.00
N ILE A 194 -2.04 -10.69 4.48
CA ILE A 194 -1.23 -10.71 3.27
C ILE A 194 0.16 -11.29 3.53
N PHE A 195 0.85 -10.78 4.56
CA PHE A 195 2.30 -10.98 4.69
C PHE A 195 2.69 -12.04 5.71
N ILE A 196 1.86 -12.33 6.71
CA ILE A 196 2.28 -13.11 7.89
C ILE A 196 1.48 -14.40 8.03
N LYS A 197 0.15 -14.32 7.90
CA LYS A 197 -0.74 -15.46 8.06
C LYS A 197 -0.33 -16.59 7.11
N ASP A 198 -0.22 -17.80 7.65
CA ASP A 198 0.13 -19.02 6.89
C ASP A 198 1.40 -18.82 6.04
N ASN A 199 2.41 -18.15 6.60
CA ASN A 199 3.67 -17.80 5.93
C ASN A 199 3.49 -16.95 4.65
N GLY A 200 2.52 -16.04 4.67
CA GLY A 200 2.22 -15.14 3.56
C GLY A 200 1.55 -15.84 2.37
N GLU A 201 0.74 -16.88 2.62
CA GLU A 201 0.07 -17.67 1.58
C GLU A 201 -0.68 -16.80 0.57
N MET A 202 -1.44 -15.80 1.04
CA MET A 202 -2.17 -14.88 0.17
C MET A 202 -1.25 -14.12 -0.79
N LEU A 203 -0.13 -13.59 -0.29
CA LEU A 203 0.85 -12.89 -1.12
C LEU A 203 1.46 -13.84 -2.15
N ARG A 204 1.88 -15.03 -1.72
CA ARG A 204 2.48 -16.03 -2.60
C ARG A 204 1.53 -16.44 -3.72
N GLN A 205 0.26 -16.68 -3.38
CA GLN A 205 -0.77 -17.02 -4.36
C GLN A 205 -0.94 -15.90 -5.38
N LYS A 206 -1.09 -14.64 -4.95
CA LYS A 206 -1.23 -13.49 -5.87
C LYS A 206 0.00 -13.31 -6.77
N LEU A 207 1.21 -13.49 -6.24
CA LEU A 207 2.43 -13.42 -7.05
C LEU A 207 2.56 -14.56 -8.05
N LYS A 208 2.11 -15.76 -7.68
CA LYS A 208 2.03 -16.91 -8.59
C LYS A 208 1.01 -16.67 -9.70
N GLU A 209 -0.20 -16.22 -9.35
CA GLU A 209 -1.26 -15.86 -10.32
C GLU A 209 -0.74 -14.83 -11.35
N TYR A 210 -0.01 -13.82 -10.89
CA TYR A 210 0.62 -12.83 -11.75
C TYR A 210 1.68 -13.46 -12.67
N SER A 211 2.59 -14.26 -12.11
CA SER A 211 3.68 -14.92 -12.86
C SER A 211 3.14 -15.87 -13.93
N ASP A 212 2.15 -16.69 -13.58
CA ASP A 212 1.48 -17.62 -14.50
C ASP A 212 0.70 -16.87 -15.60
N GLY A 213 0.10 -15.72 -15.26
CA GLY A 213 -0.59 -14.87 -16.23
C GLY A 213 0.35 -14.20 -17.23
N LEU A 214 1.54 -13.77 -16.80
CA LEU A 214 2.57 -13.25 -17.70
C LEU A 214 3.06 -14.29 -18.70
N GLN A 215 3.27 -15.54 -18.27
CA GLN A 215 3.66 -16.64 -19.17
C GLN A 215 2.61 -16.86 -20.27
N LYS A 216 1.33 -16.88 -19.90
CA LYS A 216 0.24 -17.02 -20.87
C LYS A 216 0.19 -15.88 -21.89
N LEU A 217 0.44 -14.63 -21.48
CA LEU A 217 0.49 -13.49 -22.38
C LEU A 217 1.71 -13.55 -23.32
N GLY A 218 2.86 -13.98 -22.80
CA GLY A 218 4.07 -14.21 -23.58
C GLY A 218 3.87 -15.28 -24.64
N ASP A 219 3.30 -16.43 -24.27
CA ASP A 219 3.02 -17.53 -25.21
C ASP A 219 2.03 -17.11 -26.31
N TYR A 220 1.07 -16.24 -26.02
CA TYR A 220 0.15 -15.69 -27.03
C TYR A 220 0.85 -14.79 -28.07
N SER A 221 1.95 -14.12 -27.70
CA SER A 221 2.69 -13.23 -28.61
C SER A 221 3.60 -13.96 -29.62
N PHE A 222 3.81 -15.27 -29.44
CA PHE A 222 4.58 -16.12 -30.37
C PHE A 222 3.71 -17.01 -31.28
N VAL A 223 2.38 -16.91 -31.19
CA VAL A 223 1.42 -17.73 -31.95
C VAL A 223 0.58 -16.88 -32.94
N GLN A 224 0.99 -15.63 -33.20
CA GLN A 224 0.44 -14.78 -34.27
C GLN A 224 1.51 -14.48 -35.33
#